data_AF-A0A1V5ZP56-F1
#
_entry.id   AF-A0A1V5ZP56-F1
#
_cell.length_a   1.000
_cell.length_b   1.000
_cell.length_c   1.000
_cell.angle_alpha   90.00
_cell.angle_beta   90.00
_cell.angle_gamma   90.00
#
_symmetry.space_group_name_H-M   'P 1'
#
loop_
_entity.id
_entity.type
_entity.pdbx_description
1 polymer ?
#
loop_
_entity_poly.entity_id
_entity_poly.type
_entity_poly.pdbx_seq_one_letter_code
_entity_poly.pdbx_strand_id
1 'polypeptide(L)'
;MANLKDIFTQLKSVIVGTKTTKIDNTLNSAVADISKYKSNSGRIGYIELINKLLSQGDFKFAESLYGSSQTMNPTMIGQQQRLSRYRTYESIVSCITYCHRALNVLVDNILSPDDITKTSLDIKPKTFLEDEQITGQKIDKIRNIIETLKIENSLDLIVKNTLKFGDFFIEISNSRDALISRSFLVEQYRSEEFGSLHNDLHSSFEVDNFKFSLDFSLLEDNTSIKNPTEKLKNTKLVFHHPRNVVKLQSEVFPVCLGYLVFPKYALNPQQLMNDQLINNICTQILKNIEQKVPEIGEIGNLEKDDLRSILRQMVYESDTNKVLNVRFVTTDKMQHFVIPSTKFYPYGESIFESVSFLAKVLIALETALTISRLNRSTEKRKILIETGLSRDATNAIERFKEQFKKRKIALDDLTVDTVPSAITTFEDIYIPQKDGKPFVDIQTFTEGNIDVRNKTDELKFMRDSLVASLGIPASFLNIEENLSNKSALGEESILFARTIVNHQKYFTAQINDLIQKIVDIIDPEESMNILENVLVAFQTPKSLQFERQSKYIGDLVNLIESLERIGIPKEYSKKKYLSDIDWEDVESYMTSEKIDKSLNVTKDEDTMGGGFTGGGMGGY
;
A
#
# COMPACT_ATOMS: atom_id res chain seq x y z
N MET A 1 28.55 48.24 -28.74
CA MET A 1 27.18 47.83 -28.36
C MET A 1 26.59 48.95 -27.52
N ALA A 2 25.56 49.65 -28.03
CA ALA A 2 24.89 50.69 -27.26
C ALA A 2 24.27 50.09 -26.00
N ASN A 3 24.41 50.79 -24.86
CA ASN A 3 23.93 50.33 -23.57
C ASN A 3 22.40 50.16 -23.66
N LEU A 4 21.83 49.07 -23.14
CA LEU A 4 20.40 48.74 -23.32
C LEU A 4 19.45 49.87 -22.87
N LYS A 5 19.93 50.73 -21.95
CA LYS A 5 19.28 51.96 -21.51
C LYS A 5 19.13 53.01 -22.61
N ASP A 6 20.09 53.16 -23.51
CA ASP A 6 20.08 54.20 -24.54
C ASP A 6 19.06 53.87 -25.64
N ILE A 7 19.00 52.59 -26.06
CA ILE A 7 18.01 52.09 -27.03
C ILE A 7 16.59 52.23 -26.47
N PHE A 8 16.42 51.98 -25.16
CA PHE A 8 15.14 52.13 -24.48
C PHE A 8 14.71 53.60 -24.36
N THR A 9 15.65 54.51 -24.13
CA THR A 9 15.36 55.96 -24.05
C THR A 9 14.94 56.51 -25.42
N GLN A 10 15.53 55.99 -26.51
CA GLN A 10 15.10 56.28 -27.87
C GLN A 10 13.73 55.69 -28.20
N LEU A 11 13.42 54.47 -27.74
CA LEU A 11 12.08 53.88 -27.89
C LEU A 11 11.01 54.67 -27.12
N LYS A 12 11.38 55.19 -25.94
CA LYS A 12 10.52 55.97 -25.05
C LYS A 12 10.13 57.33 -25.65
N SER A 13 11.04 57.97 -26.39
CA SER A 13 10.76 59.24 -27.07
C SER A 13 9.99 59.08 -28.38
N VAL A 14 10.12 57.94 -29.06
CA VAL A 14 9.47 57.68 -30.36
C VAL A 14 8.02 57.20 -30.22
N ILE A 15 7.68 56.44 -29.17
CA ILE A 15 6.34 55.83 -29.04
C ILE A 15 5.36 56.69 -28.24
N VAL A 16 5.82 57.51 -27.27
CA VAL A 16 4.93 58.21 -26.33
C VAL A 16 5.28 59.70 -26.28
N GLY A 17 4.77 60.45 -27.26
CA GLY A 17 4.94 61.91 -27.35
C GLY A 17 4.27 62.73 -26.24
N THR A 18 3.72 62.13 -25.18
CA THR A 18 3.09 62.86 -24.06
C THR A 18 3.37 62.17 -22.72
N LYS A 19 4.04 62.88 -21.81
CA LYS A 19 4.46 62.40 -20.48
C LYS A 19 3.28 61.98 -19.60
N THR A 20 2.93 60.70 -19.59
CA THR A 20 2.06 60.11 -18.55
C THR A 20 2.88 59.24 -17.60
N THR A 21 3.03 59.71 -16.36
CA THR A 21 3.84 59.10 -15.30
C THR A 21 3.47 57.67 -14.94
N LYS A 22 2.22 57.26 -15.17
CA LYS A 22 1.75 55.88 -14.90
C LYS A 22 2.37 54.84 -15.85
N ILE A 23 2.43 55.14 -17.15
CA ILE A 23 2.98 54.22 -18.16
C ILE A 23 4.50 54.09 -17.97
N ASP A 24 5.16 55.21 -17.65
CA ASP A 24 6.58 55.26 -17.34
C ASP A 24 6.96 54.37 -16.14
N ASN A 25 6.13 54.35 -15.09
CA ASN A 25 6.37 53.49 -13.94
C ASN A 25 6.17 52.01 -14.26
N THR A 26 5.18 51.66 -15.08
CA THR A 26 4.98 50.28 -15.52
C THR A 26 6.10 49.78 -16.43
N LEU A 27 6.61 50.65 -17.32
CA LEU A 27 7.68 50.31 -18.24
C LEU A 27 9.01 50.17 -17.48
N ASN A 28 9.27 51.04 -16.50
CA ASN A 28 10.45 50.95 -15.63
C ASN A 28 10.40 49.69 -14.74
N SER A 29 9.22 49.28 -14.26
CA SER A 29 9.04 48.02 -13.53
C SER A 29 9.34 46.82 -14.43
N ALA A 30 8.80 46.80 -15.65
CA ALA A 30 9.04 45.71 -16.60
C ALA A 30 10.52 45.58 -16.98
N VAL A 31 11.23 46.71 -17.14
CA VAL A 31 12.68 46.71 -17.41
C VAL A 31 13.49 46.27 -16.19
N ALA A 32 13.08 46.65 -14.99
CA ALA A 32 13.69 46.16 -13.75
C ALA A 32 13.54 44.63 -13.65
N ASP A 33 12.36 44.09 -13.97
CA ASP A 33 12.08 42.66 -13.96
C ASP A 33 12.89 41.89 -15.03
N ILE A 34 13.02 42.43 -16.25
CA ILE A 34 13.84 41.84 -17.31
C ILE A 34 15.33 41.88 -16.96
N SER A 35 15.80 42.96 -16.32
CA SER A 35 17.18 43.07 -15.88
C SER A 35 17.53 42.07 -14.79
N LYS A 36 16.60 41.84 -13.84
CA LYS A 36 16.72 40.81 -12.80
C LYS A 36 16.70 39.39 -13.39
N TYR A 37 15.89 39.17 -14.43
CA TYR A 37 15.82 37.89 -15.14
C TYR A 37 17.14 37.55 -15.85
N LYS A 38 17.83 38.55 -16.42
CA LYS A 38 19.10 38.34 -17.12
C LYS A 38 20.30 38.19 -16.18
N SER A 39 20.26 38.78 -14.98
CA SER A 39 21.34 38.68 -13.98
C SER A 39 21.28 37.39 -13.14
N ASN A 40 20.14 36.72 -13.06
CA ASN A 40 19.94 35.50 -12.25
C ASN A 40 19.77 34.23 -13.10
N SER A 41 20.78 33.90 -13.92
CA SER A 41 20.83 32.63 -14.65
C SER A 41 21.30 31.43 -13.78
N GLY A 42 21.00 31.45 -12.48
CA GLY A 42 21.36 30.40 -11.52
C GLY A 42 20.14 29.92 -10.72
N ARG A 43 20.25 28.71 -10.13
CA ARG A 43 19.22 27.94 -9.37
C ARG A 43 18.26 28.73 -8.48
N ILE A 44 18.63 29.92 -8.03
CA ILE A 44 17.84 30.81 -7.17
C ILE A 44 16.64 31.42 -7.92
N GLY A 45 16.75 31.68 -9.23
CA GLY A 45 15.67 32.27 -10.04
C GLY A 45 14.45 31.35 -10.21
N TYR A 46 14.66 30.03 -10.23
CA TYR A 46 13.57 29.04 -10.29
C TYR A 46 12.76 29.00 -8.99
N ILE A 47 13.41 29.18 -7.84
CA ILE A 47 12.75 29.21 -6.53
C ILE A 47 11.87 30.47 -6.42
N GLU A 48 12.35 31.60 -6.93
CA GLU A 48 11.60 32.85 -6.93
C GLU A 48 10.39 32.80 -7.88
N LEU A 49 10.53 32.13 -9.04
CA LEU A 49 9.44 31.88 -9.98
C LEU A 49 8.38 30.92 -9.41
N ILE A 50 8.81 29.89 -8.68
CA ILE A 50 7.90 28.99 -7.96
C ILE A 50 7.15 29.77 -6.86
N ASN A 51 7.83 30.61 -6.09
CA ASN A 51 7.19 31.43 -5.06
C ASN A 51 6.22 32.49 -5.64
N LYS A 52 6.53 33.05 -6.81
CA LYS A 52 5.64 33.99 -7.50
C LYS A 52 4.42 33.29 -8.11
N LEU A 53 4.59 32.08 -8.64
CA LEU A 53 3.47 31.24 -9.11
C LEU A 53 2.60 30.74 -7.96
N LEU A 54 3.19 30.43 -6.80
CA LEU A 54 2.48 30.06 -5.57
C LEU A 54 1.70 31.23 -4.96
N SER A 55 2.16 32.47 -5.13
CA SER A 55 1.46 33.65 -4.61
C SER A 55 0.42 34.23 -5.55
N GLN A 56 0.50 33.93 -6.85
CA GLN A 56 -0.46 34.43 -7.85
C GLN A 56 -1.48 33.38 -8.30
N GLY A 57 -1.27 32.09 -8.01
CA GLY A 57 -2.22 31.02 -8.23
C GLY A 57 -2.89 30.60 -6.93
N ASP A 58 -4.22 30.45 -6.94
CA ASP A 58 -5.02 29.90 -5.84
C ASP A 58 -4.80 28.36 -5.69
N PHE A 59 -3.54 27.94 -5.67
CA PHE A 59 -3.09 26.56 -5.57
C PHE A 59 -2.63 26.27 -4.13
N LYS A 60 -3.61 26.05 -3.24
CA LYS A 60 -3.43 25.52 -1.87
C LYS A 60 -2.90 24.07 -1.81
N PHE A 61 -2.22 23.60 -2.85
CA PHE A 61 -1.74 22.22 -2.96
C PHE A 61 -0.33 22.04 -2.40
N ALA A 62 0.51 23.08 -2.43
CA ALA A 62 1.89 23.01 -1.96
C ALA A 62 2.05 23.28 -0.45
N GLU A 63 1.18 24.12 0.13
CA GLU A 63 1.18 24.45 1.57
C GLU A 63 0.80 23.22 2.43
N SER A 64 0.09 22.26 1.84
CA SER A 64 -0.19 20.94 2.45
C SER A 64 0.99 19.97 2.39
N LEU A 65 1.97 20.18 1.51
CA LEU A 65 3.08 19.25 1.28
C LEU A 65 4.34 19.65 2.06
N TYR A 66 4.54 20.95 2.32
CA TYR A 66 5.66 21.46 3.09
C TYR A 66 5.15 22.52 4.08
N GLY A 67 4.81 22.06 5.29
CA GLY A 67 4.47 22.93 6.40
C GLY A 67 5.62 23.88 6.74
N SER A 68 5.26 25.07 7.21
CA SER A 68 6.18 26.10 7.73
C SER A 68 7.25 25.48 8.63
N SER A 69 8.49 25.94 8.46
CA SER A 69 9.70 25.58 9.18
C SER A 69 9.64 25.93 10.68
N GLN A 70 8.78 25.24 11.42
CA GLN A 70 8.87 25.07 12.87
C GLN A 70 9.18 23.60 13.12
N THR A 71 10.02 23.31 14.11
CA THR A 71 10.42 21.97 14.53
C THR A 71 9.21 21.03 14.63
N MET A 72 8.98 20.25 13.57
CA MET A 72 7.84 19.33 13.48
C MET A 72 8.20 18.04 14.21
N ASN A 73 7.41 17.67 15.21
CA ASN A 73 7.54 16.38 15.88
C ASN A 73 7.21 15.25 14.89
N PRO A 74 7.92 14.09 14.93
CA PRO A 74 7.63 12.93 14.08
C PRO A 74 6.17 12.46 14.15
N THR A 75 5.51 12.63 15.30
CA THR A 75 4.10 12.31 15.53
C THR A 75 3.14 13.17 14.71
N MET A 76 3.43 14.47 14.52
CA MET A 76 2.61 15.36 13.69
C MET A 76 2.60 14.93 12.21
N ILE A 77 3.74 14.47 11.70
CA ILE A 77 3.89 13.93 10.34
C ILE A 77 3.17 12.56 10.23
N GLY A 78 3.24 11.76 11.30
CA GLY A 78 2.65 10.43 11.38
C GLY A 78 1.13 10.44 11.22
N GLN A 79 0.42 11.26 12.01
CA GLN A 79 -1.04 11.15 12.12
C GLN A 79 -1.81 12.03 11.12
N GLN A 80 -1.37 13.26 10.84
CA GLN A 80 -2.08 14.17 9.93
C GLN A 80 -1.99 13.75 8.46
N GLN A 81 -0.85 13.22 8.02
CA GLN A 81 -0.65 12.79 6.62
C GLN A 81 -1.06 11.34 6.35
N ARG A 82 -1.51 10.60 7.38
CA ARG A 82 -1.83 9.16 7.31
C ARG A 82 -2.83 8.82 6.22
N LEU A 83 -3.93 9.56 6.13
CA LEU A 83 -4.99 9.31 5.16
C LEU A 83 -4.50 9.51 3.72
N SER A 84 -3.67 10.54 3.49
CA SER A 84 -3.02 10.80 2.21
C SER A 84 -2.04 9.68 1.83
N ARG A 85 -1.28 9.14 2.80
CA ARG A 85 -0.41 7.98 2.58
C ARG A 85 -1.19 6.74 2.16
N TYR A 86 -2.27 6.40 2.89
CA TYR A 86 -3.10 5.25 2.53
C TYR A 86 -3.72 5.38 1.13
N ARG A 87 -4.09 6.59 0.68
CA ARG A 87 -4.53 6.85 -0.70
C ARG A 87 -3.41 6.63 -1.71
N THR A 88 -2.21 7.09 -1.37
CA THR A 88 -1.01 6.90 -2.19
C THR A 88 -0.72 5.41 -2.36
N TYR A 89 -0.69 4.62 -1.29
CA TYR A 89 -0.42 3.18 -1.37
C TYR A 89 -1.49 2.43 -2.16
N GLU A 90 -2.76 2.80 -1.98
CA GLU A 90 -3.84 2.24 -2.80
C GLU A 90 -3.66 2.55 -4.28
N SER A 91 -3.31 3.80 -4.60
CA SER A 91 -3.04 4.23 -5.97
C SER A 91 -1.85 3.46 -6.58
N ILE A 92 -0.76 3.28 -5.83
CA ILE A 92 0.41 2.52 -6.27
C ILE A 92 0.03 1.08 -6.63
N VAL A 93 -0.71 0.39 -5.76
CA VAL A 93 -1.15 -0.98 -6.01
C VAL A 93 -2.10 -1.06 -7.20
N SER A 94 -2.95 -0.06 -7.42
CA SER A 94 -3.89 -0.05 -8.54
C SER A 94 -3.25 0.31 -9.89
N CYS A 95 -2.28 1.22 -9.91
CA CYS A 95 -1.66 1.73 -11.13
C CYS A 95 -0.48 0.86 -11.58
N ILE A 96 0.28 0.29 -10.63
CA ILE A 96 1.52 -0.41 -10.92
C ILE A 96 1.34 -1.92 -10.70
N THR A 97 1.28 -2.67 -11.78
CA THR A 97 0.96 -4.11 -11.77
C THR A 97 1.98 -4.96 -11.04
N TYR A 98 3.27 -4.64 -11.14
CA TYR A 98 4.31 -5.39 -10.42
C TYR A 98 4.33 -5.09 -8.92
N CYS A 99 3.89 -3.91 -8.47
CA CYS A 99 3.65 -3.65 -7.04
C CYS A 99 2.49 -4.50 -6.52
N HIS A 100 1.43 -4.67 -7.31
CA HIS A 100 0.34 -5.58 -6.96
C HIS A 100 0.80 -7.04 -6.88
N ARG A 101 1.59 -7.49 -7.85
CA ARG A 101 2.18 -8.85 -7.84
C ARG A 101 3.11 -9.05 -6.64
N ALA A 102 3.95 -8.06 -6.33
CA ALA A 102 4.82 -8.06 -5.16
C ALA A 102 4.04 -8.26 -3.85
N LEU A 103 2.94 -7.54 -3.68
CA LEU A 103 2.08 -7.72 -2.51
C LEU A 103 1.55 -9.16 -2.42
N ASN A 104 1.03 -9.72 -3.52
CA ASN A 104 0.49 -11.08 -3.52
C ASN A 104 1.59 -12.12 -3.25
N VAL A 105 2.76 -11.99 -3.88
CA VAL A 105 3.90 -12.89 -3.64
C VAL A 105 4.31 -12.88 -2.16
N LEU A 106 4.36 -11.71 -1.52
CA LEU A 106 4.66 -11.64 -0.08
C LEU A 106 3.56 -12.32 0.75
N VAL A 107 2.29 -12.03 0.47
CA VAL A 107 1.14 -12.61 1.20
C VAL A 107 1.15 -14.14 1.07
N ASP A 108 1.28 -14.67 -0.14
CA ASP A 108 1.27 -16.10 -0.43
C ASP A 108 2.40 -16.84 0.32
N ASN A 109 3.60 -16.24 0.36
CA ASN A 109 4.74 -16.83 1.05
C ASN A 109 4.71 -16.65 2.58
N ILE A 110 4.06 -15.60 3.10
CA ILE A 110 3.86 -15.40 4.55
C ILE A 110 2.81 -16.37 5.09
N LEU A 111 1.71 -16.54 4.37
CA LEU A 111 0.65 -17.48 4.74
C LEU A 111 1.09 -18.93 4.57
N SER A 112 1.80 -19.22 3.46
CA SER A 112 2.35 -20.52 3.07
C SER A 112 1.49 -21.71 3.55
N PRO A 113 0.23 -21.80 3.10
CA PRO A 113 -0.68 -22.85 3.57
C PRO A 113 -0.13 -24.23 3.23
N ASP A 114 -0.38 -25.20 4.10
CA ASP A 114 0.11 -26.56 3.86
C ASP A 114 -0.52 -27.16 2.60
N ASP A 115 0.24 -27.98 1.89
CA ASP A 115 -0.26 -28.69 0.72
C ASP A 115 -1.34 -29.73 1.08
N ILE A 116 -1.29 -30.26 2.31
CA ILE A 116 -2.21 -31.29 2.80
C ILE A 116 -3.35 -30.65 3.59
N THR A 117 -3.04 -29.95 4.69
CA THR A 117 -4.07 -29.42 5.59
C THR A 117 -4.75 -28.17 5.04
N LYS A 118 -4.12 -27.46 4.08
CA LYS A 118 -4.58 -26.16 3.57
C LYS A 118 -4.77 -25.09 4.66
N THR A 119 -4.17 -25.30 5.83
CA THR A 119 -4.16 -24.34 6.93
C THR A 119 -2.87 -23.54 6.91
N SER A 120 -2.95 -22.26 7.29
CA SER A 120 -1.78 -21.38 7.35
C SER A 120 -1.21 -21.26 8.75
N LEU A 121 -2.01 -21.49 9.79
CA LEU A 121 -1.53 -21.54 11.17
C LEU A 121 -1.17 -22.97 11.57
N ASP A 122 -0.12 -23.05 12.37
CA ASP A 122 0.36 -24.24 13.03
C ASP A 122 0.33 -24.00 14.54
N ILE A 123 -0.21 -24.97 15.27
CA ILE A 123 -0.42 -24.88 16.72
C ILE A 123 0.50 -25.92 17.36
N LYS A 124 1.55 -25.44 18.02
CA LYS A 124 2.59 -26.27 18.62
C LYS A 124 2.69 -26.04 20.13
N PRO A 125 3.05 -27.06 20.91
CA PRO A 125 3.42 -26.84 22.31
C PRO A 125 4.72 -26.02 22.39
N LYS A 126 4.80 -25.06 23.32
CA LYS A 126 6.02 -24.26 23.57
C LYS A 126 7.09 -25.07 24.31
N THR A 127 6.66 -25.90 25.25
CA THR A 127 7.55 -26.67 26.12
C THR A 127 7.23 -28.14 25.98
N PHE A 128 8.22 -28.95 25.61
CA PHE A 128 8.09 -30.42 25.50
C PHE A 128 8.00 -31.15 26.85
N LEU A 129 7.96 -30.43 27.99
CA LEU A 129 8.17 -30.97 29.33
C LEU A 129 6.92 -30.97 30.23
N GLU A 130 5.81 -30.36 29.81
CA GLU A 130 4.56 -30.41 30.59
C GLU A 130 3.65 -31.56 30.11
N ASP A 131 2.85 -32.11 31.03
CA ASP A 131 1.94 -33.23 30.80
C ASP A 131 1.26 -33.16 29.41
N GLU A 132 1.63 -34.09 28.51
CA GLU A 132 1.17 -34.12 27.11
C GLU A 132 -0.37 -34.05 27.00
N GLN A 133 -1.07 -34.61 28.00
CA GLN A 133 -2.53 -34.64 28.06
C GLN A 133 -3.15 -33.25 28.30
N ILE A 134 -2.57 -32.43 29.20
CA ILE A 134 -3.09 -31.10 29.52
C ILE A 134 -2.82 -30.15 28.36
N THR A 135 -1.63 -30.24 27.78
CA THR A 135 -1.23 -29.44 26.62
C THR A 135 -2.07 -29.78 25.39
N GLY A 136 -2.38 -31.06 25.17
CA GLY A 136 -3.28 -31.50 24.10
C GLY A 136 -4.68 -30.90 24.20
N GLN A 137 -5.28 -30.89 25.41
CA GLN A 137 -6.60 -30.28 25.63
C GLN A 137 -6.61 -28.78 25.33
N LYS A 138 -5.55 -28.05 25.73
CA LYS A 138 -5.42 -26.61 25.43
C LYS A 138 -5.29 -26.35 23.93
N ILE A 139 -4.53 -27.18 23.21
CA ILE A 139 -4.37 -27.09 21.75
C ILE A 139 -5.73 -27.28 21.06
N ASP A 140 -6.51 -28.28 21.48
CA ASP A 140 -7.82 -28.55 20.89
C ASP A 140 -8.83 -27.43 21.16
N LYS A 141 -8.78 -26.79 22.34
CA LYS A 141 -9.57 -25.58 22.64
C LYS A 141 -9.23 -24.45 21.69
N ILE A 142 -7.94 -24.14 21.48
CA ILE A 142 -7.51 -23.07 20.57
C ILE A 142 -7.92 -23.39 19.13
N ARG A 143 -7.78 -24.64 18.69
CA ARG A 143 -8.22 -25.08 17.37
C ARG A 143 -9.72 -24.84 17.17
N ASN A 144 -10.54 -25.19 18.16
CA ASN A 144 -11.97 -24.93 18.13
C ASN A 144 -12.32 -23.43 18.06
N ILE A 145 -11.57 -22.57 18.77
CA ILE A 145 -11.73 -21.11 18.70
C ILE A 145 -11.43 -20.61 17.28
N ILE A 146 -10.31 -21.04 16.69
CA ILE A 146 -9.89 -20.66 15.34
C ILE A 146 -10.91 -21.09 14.29
N GLU A 147 -11.43 -22.31 14.41
CA GLU A 147 -12.46 -22.86 13.51
C GLU A 147 -13.79 -22.12 13.65
N THR A 148 -14.24 -21.87 14.88
CA THR A 148 -15.54 -21.22 15.16
C THR A 148 -15.55 -19.77 14.67
N LEU A 149 -14.46 -19.03 14.91
CA LEU A 149 -14.32 -17.63 14.48
C LEU A 149 -13.86 -17.50 13.02
N LYS A 150 -13.53 -18.61 12.36
CA LYS A 150 -13.04 -18.67 10.97
C LYS A 150 -11.83 -17.75 10.73
N ILE A 151 -10.89 -17.75 11.68
CA ILE A 151 -9.72 -16.86 11.64
C ILE A 151 -8.88 -17.14 10.39
N GLU A 152 -8.67 -18.42 10.04
CA GLU A 152 -7.95 -18.86 8.83
C GLU A 152 -8.44 -18.16 7.55
N ASN A 153 -9.76 -18.11 7.34
CA ASN A 153 -10.35 -17.47 6.15
C ASN A 153 -10.10 -15.96 6.10
N SER A 154 -9.82 -15.33 7.24
CA SER A 154 -9.56 -13.90 7.33
C SER A 154 -8.08 -13.53 7.27
N LEU A 155 -7.16 -14.49 7.38
CA LEU A 155 -5.72 -14.23 7.41
C LEU A 155 -5.23 -13.56 6.13
N ASP A 156 -5.71 -13.97 4.96
CA ASP A 156 -5.39 -13.31 3.69
C ASP A 156 -5.72 -11.81 3.73
N LEU A 157 -6.93 -11.47 4.17
CA LEU A 157 -7.36 -10.08 4.30
C LEU A 157 -6.50 -9.30 5.30
N ILE A 158 -6.17 -9.92 6.44
CA ILE A 158 -5.39 -9.29 7.52
C ILE A 158 -3.97 -9.01 7.03
N VAL A 159 -3.26 -10.03 6.55
CA VAL A 159 -1.87 -9.93 6.12
C VAL A 159 -1.76 -8.98 4.94
N LYS A 160 -2.64 -9.11 3.93
CA LYS A 160 -2.64 -8.25 2.74
C LYS A 160 -2.87 -6.78 3.06
N ASN A 161 -3.86 -6.45 3.89
CA ASN A 161 -4.13 -5.06 4.25
C ASN A 161 -3.06 -4.49 5.18
N THR A 162 -2.53 -5.29 6.11
CA THR A 162 -1.44 -4.86 6.99
C THR A 162 -0.18 -4.56 6.19
N LEU A 163 0.20 -5.39 5.21
CA LEU A 163 1.31 -5.11 4.29
C LEU A 163 1.06 -3.88 3.41
N LYS A 164 -0.15 -3.75 2.86
CA LYS A 164 -0.52 -2.64 1.97
C LYS A 164 -0.54 -1.29 2.67
N PHE A 165 -1.13 -1.20 3.86
CA PHE A 165 -1.33 0.07 4.55
C PHE A 165 -0.31 0.30 5.69
N GLY A 166 0.30 -0.76 6.21
CA GLY A 166 1.09 -0.75 7.44
C GLY A 166 0.28 -1.08 8.69
N ASP A 167 -1.05 -0.98 8.60
CA ASP A 167 -1.99 -1.11 9.71
C ASP A 167 -3.20 -1.94 9.32
N PHE A 168 -3.79 -2.64 10.29
CA PHE A 168 -5.11 -3.25 10.19
C PHE A 168 -5.75 -3.39 11.57
N PHE A 169 -7.08 -3.24 11.67
CA PHE A 169 -7.79 -3.24 12.95
C PHE A 169 -8.88 -4.31 12.96
N ILE A 170 -8.86 -5.14 14.01
CA ILE A 170 -9.83 -6.20 14.22
C ILE A 170 -10.53 -5.96 15.55
N GLU A 171 -11.83 -5.76 15.50
CA GLU A 171 -12.67 -5.62 16.68
C GLU A 171 -13.31 -6.97 17.02
N ILE A 172 -13.24 -7.34 18.30
CA ILE A 172 -13.93 -8.49 18.88
C ILE A 172 -15.25 -7.96 19.46
N SER A 173 -16.37 -8.42 18.91
CA SER A 173 -17.70 -7.91 19.24
C SER A 173 -18.71 -9.03 19.44
N ASN A 174 -19.75 -8.78 20.24
CA ASN A 174 -20.88 -9.69 20.35
C ASN A 174 -21.74 -9.64 19.09
N SER A 175 -22.56 -10.66 18.82
CA SER A 175 -23.31 -10.73 17.56
C SER A 175 -24.26 -9.55 17.34
N ARG A 176 -24.74 -8.90 18.42
CA ARG A 176 -25.53 -7.66 18.34
C ARG A 176 -24.67 -6.47 17.92
N ASP A 177 -23.57 -6.25 18.65
CA ASP A 177 -22.62 -5.15 18.39
C ASP A 177 -21.91 -5.30 17.03
N ALA A 178 -21.72 -6.55 16.58
CA ALA A 178 -21.19 -6.89 15.27
C ALA A 178 -22.16 -6.53 14.14
N LEU A 179 -23.47 -6.68 14.36
CA LEU A 179 -24.50 -6.26 13.39
C LEU A 179 -24.58 -4.74 13.33
N ILE A 180 -24.48 -4.05 14.47
CA ILE A 180 -24.38 -2.60 14.53
C ILE A 180 -23.13 -2.14 13.76
N SER A 181 -21.95 -2.68 14.07
CA SER A 181 -20.72 -2.46 13.32
C SER A 181 -20.88 -2.76 11.82
N ARG A 182 -21.52 -3.87 11.45
CA ARG A 182 -21.73 -4.23 10.05
C ARG A 182 -22.73 -3.31 9.34
N SER A 183 -23.76 -2.83 10.02
CA SER A 183 -24.68 -1.81 9.49
C SER A 183 -23.97 -0.46 9.28
N PHE A 184 -22.87 -0.22 10.00
CA PHE A 184 -21.94 0.89 9.70
C PHE A 184 -21.01 0.59 8.52
N LEU A 185 -20.73 -0.69 8.23
CA LEU A 185 -19.88 -1.15 7.12
C LEU A 185 -20.66 -1.39 5.81
N VAL A 186 -21.98 -1.59 5.87
CA VAL A 186 -22.87 -1.99 4.78
C VAL A 186 -24.20 -1.25 4.97
N GLU A 187 -24.64 -0.57 3.91
CA GLU A 187 -26.01 -0.09 3.64
C GLU A 187 -26.34 1.42 3.79
N GLN A 188 -26.45 2.03 2.60
CA GLN A 188 -27.73 2.56 2.13
C GLN A 188 -28.86 1.52 2.37
N TYR A 189 -29.96 1.97 2.99
CA TYR A 189 -31.27 1.31 3.16
C TYR A 189 -31.58 0.58 4.48
N ARG A 190 -32.58 1.18 5.18
CA ARG A 190 -33.46 0.69 6.27
C ARG A 190 -33.07 1.05 7.70
N SER A 191 -33.45 2.27 8.08
CA SER A 191 -33.50 2.78 9.46
C SER A 191 -34.94 2.88 10.00
N GLU A 192 -35.85 1.96 9.65
CA GLU A 192 -37.27 2.07 10.09
C GLU A 192 -37.70 1.08 11.18
N GLU A 193 -36.89 0.11 11.62
CA GLU A 193 -37.38 -0.92 12.58
C GLU A 193 -36.65 -1.02 13.94
N PHE A 194 -35.61 -0.23 14.22
CA PHE A 194 -34.92 -0.30 15.53
C PHE A 194 -35.27 0.85 16.49
N GLY A 195 -36.55 1.21 16.53
CA GLY A 195 -37.11 2.08 17.56
C GLY A 195 -37.51 1.25 18.78
N SER A 196 -37.06 1.68 19.96
CA SER A 196 -37.45 1.20 21.30
C SER A 196 -36.62 0.04 21.88
N LEU A 197 -35.44 0.38 22.41
CA LEU A 197 -34.87 -0.12 23.69
C LEU A 197 -33.36 0.20 23.75
N HIS A 198 -32.99 1.42 24.18
CA HIS A 198 -31.73 1.76 24.88
C HIS A 198 -31.53 3.28 24.94
N ASN A 199 -32.15 3.93 25.92
CA ASN A 199 -32.05 5.39 26.12
C ASN A 199 -30.86 5.83 27.02
N ASP A 200 -30.09 4.91 27.62
CA ASP A 200 -29.18 5.30 28.71
C ASP A 200 -27.67 5.30 28.37
N LEU A 201 -27.24 4.77 27.22
CA LEU A 201 -25.80 4.61 26.86
C LEU A 201 -25.37 5.24 25.52
N HIS A 202 -26.31 5.80 24.76
CA HIS A 202 -26.03 6.58 23.58
C HIS A 202 -26.03 8.07 23.94
N SER A 203 -24.87 8.74 23.84
CA SER A 203 -24.88 10.21 23.91
C SER A 203 -25.13 10.74 22.51
N SER A 204 -26.37 11.16 22.23
CA SER A 204 -26.70 11.87 21.01
C SER A 204 -26.71 13.37 21.23
N PHE A 205 -26.06 14.13 20.35
CA PHE A 205 -26.10 15.59 20.35
C PHE A 205 -26.40 16.11 18.95
N GLU A 206 -27.13 17.23 18.87
CA GLU A 206 -27.50 17.88 17.62
C GLU A 206 -26.78 19.23 17.50
N VAL A 207 -26.14 19.46 16.35
CA VAL A 207 -25.54 20.75 15.98
C VAL A 207 -26.08 21.13 14.61
N ASP A 208 -26.85 22.21 14.53
CA ASP A 208 -27.38 22.83 13.30
C ASP A 208 -27.73 21.83 12.17
N ASN A 209 -28.70 20.94 12.47
CA ASN A 209 -29.24 19.86 11.61
C ASN A 209 -28.41 18.56 11.47
N PHE A 210 -27.26 18.43 12.13
CA PHE A 210 -26.50 17.18 12.17
C PHE A 210 -26.71 16.44 13.49
N LYS A 211 -27.16 15.19 13.42
CA LYS A 211 -27.30 14.30 14.58
C LYS A 211 -26.03 13.46 14.72
N PHE A 212 -25.35 13.61 15.85
CA PHE A 212 -24.22 12.78 16.24
C PHE A 212 -24.70 11.79 17.28
N SER A 213 -24.24 10.54 17.20
CA SER A 213 -24.38 9.63 18.34
C SER A 213 -23.04 8.98 18.65
N LEU A 214 -22.64 9.04 19.92
CA LEU A 214 -21.52 8.24 20.41
C LEU A 214 -22.11 7.01 21.08
N ASP A 215 -21.64 5.86 20.62
CA ASP A 215 -22.01 4.58 21.20
C ASP A 215 -20.90 4.08 22.12
N PHE A 216 -21.27 3.88 23.39
CA PHE A 216 -20.43 3.33 24.44
C PHE A 216 -20.90 1.95 24.93
N SER A 217 -21.77 1.27 24.16
CA SER A 217 -22.40 -0.02 24.54
C SER A 217 -21.41 -1.11 24.97
N LEU A 218 -20.12 -0.98 24.63
CA LEU A 218 -19.06 -1.91 25.02
C LEU A 218 -18.52 -1.75 26.46
N LEU A 219 -18.85 -0.66 27.16
CA LEU A 219 -18.40 -0.41 28.53
C LEU A 219 -19.17 -1.21 29.59
N GLU A 220 -20.41 -1.62 29.28
CA GLU A 220 -21.19 -2.50 30.14
C GLU A 220 -21.30 -3.89 29.51
N ASP A 221 -20.45 -4.80 29.97
CA ASP A 221 -20.69 -6.22 29.75
C ASP A 221 -21.95 -6.63 30.51
N ASN A 222 -23.09 -6.75 29.81
CA ASN A 222 -24.26 -7.43 30.35
C ASN A 222 -23.93 -8.92 30.54
N THR A 223 -23.39 -9.22 31.73
CA THR A 223 -22.94 -10.51 32.29
C THR A 223 -24.06 -11.55 32.44
N SER A 224 -24.89 -11.76 31.41
CA SER A 224 -26.00 -12.70 31.45
C SER A 224 -25.67 -14.10 30.92
N ILE A 225 -24.56 -14.28 30.20
CA ILE A 225 -24.16 -15.59 29.63
C ILE A 225 -22.95 -16.11 30.40
N LYS A 226 -23.14 -17.16 31.21
CA LYS A 226 -22.08 -17.78 32.02
C LYS A 226 -21.31 -18.89 31.28
N ASN A 227 -21.87 -19.46 30.22
CA ASN A 227 -21.25 -20.59 29.53
C ASN A 227 -20.22 -20.12 28.48
N PRO A 228 -18.95 -20.57 28.55
CA PRO A 228 -17.89 -20.16 27.62
C PRO A 228 -18.17 -20.60 26.17
N THR A 229 -18.85 -21.74 25.98
CA THR A 229 -19.22 -22.25 24.65
C THR A 229 -20.32 -21.42 23.97
N GLU A 230 -21.23 -20.82 24.73
CA GLU A 230 -22.26 -19.92 24.20
C GLU A 230 -21.70 -18.53 23.93
N LYS A 231 -20.77 -18.05 24.78
CA LYS A 231 -20.01 -16.82 24.52
C LYS A 231 -19.23 -16.92 23.21
N LEU A 232 -18.48 -17.99 22.99
CA LEU A 232 -17.71 -18.21 21.76
C LEU A 232 -18.58 -18.14 20.50
N LYS A 233 -19.80 -18.72 20.53
CA LYS A 233 -20.74 -18.65 19.40
C LYS A 233 -21.31 -17.25 19.17
N ASN A 234 -21.40 -16.44 20.22
CA ASN A 234 -21.90 -15.08 20.13
C ASN A 234 -20.81 -14.09 19.69
N THR A 235 -19.53 -14.40 19.94
CA THR A 235 -18.39 -13.60 19.53
C THR A 235 -18.20 -13.60 18.00
N LYS A 236 -18.00 -12.42 17.42
CA LYS A 236 -17.70 -12.20 16.01
C LYS A 236 -16.56 -11.21 15.84
N LEU A 237 -15.75 -11.45 14.81
CA LEU A 237 -14.70 -10.54 14.37
C LEU A 237 -15.26 -9.53 13.36
N VAL A 238 -15.01 -8.25 13.61
CA VAL A 238 -15.35 -7.14 12.73
C VAL A 238 -14.05 -6.52 12.23
N PHE A 239 -13.93 -6.44 10.91
CA PHE A 239 -12.73 -5.91 10.25
C PHE A 239 -12.93 -4.44 9.90
N HIS A 240 -12.05 -3.59 10.43
CA HIS A 240 -12.10 -2.15 10.19
C HIS A 240 -11.00 -1.72 9.24
N HIS A 241 -11.37 -0.85 8.29
CA HIS A 241 -10.39 -0.26 7.39
C HIS A 241 -9.54 0.76 8.16
N PRO A 242 -8.19 0.80 7.98
CA PRO A 242 -7.31 1.70 8.73
C PRO A 242 -7.64 3.18 8.65
N ARG A 243 -8.24 3.60 7.53
CA ARG A 243 -8.73 4.99 7.33
C ARG A 243 -9.77 5.39 8.37
N ASN A 244 -10.60 4.46 8.83
CA ASN A 244 -11.76 4.77 9.66
C ASN A 244 -11.46 4.72 11.16
N VAL A 245 -10.27 4.26 11.55
CA VAL A 245 -9.92 4.04 12.95
C VAL A 245 -8.89 5.07 13.39
N VAL A 246 -9.14 5.70 14.54
CA VAL A 246 -8.20 6.58 15.21
C VAL A 246 -7.85 5.95 16.55
N LYS A 247 -6.57 5.64 16.74
CA LYS A 247 -6.01 5.19 18.01
C LYS A 247 -5.83 6.39 18.93
N LEU A 248 -6.42 6.32 20.12
CA LEU A 248 -6.20 7.28 21.20
C LEU A 248 -5.03 6.79 22.03
N GLN A 249 -3.93 7.51 21.96
CA GLN A 249 -2.70 7.18 22.66
C GLN A 249 -2.07 8.47 23.17
N SER A 250 -1.55 8.44 24.40
CA SER A 250 -0.80 9.56 24.95
C SER A 250 0.62 9.61 24.35
N GLU A 251 1.16 10.82 24.18
CA GLU A 251 2.54 11.00 23.72
C GLU A 251 3.54 10.79 24.86
N VAL A 252 3.19 11.16 26.09
CA VAL A 252 4.08 11.05 27.26
C VAL A 252 4.28 9.59 27.68
N PHE A 253 3.21 8.81 27.68
CA PHE A 253 3.25 7.38 27.97
C PHE A 253 2.69 6.61 26.77
N PRO A 254 3.40 5.60 26.24
CA PRO A 254 2.95 4.82 25.09
C PRO A 254 1.81 3.84 25.44
N VAL A 255 0.82 4.31 26.19
CA VAL A 255 -0.36 3.58 26.62
C VAL A 255 -1.51 3.89 25.66
N CYS A 256 -2.14 2.84 25.14
CA CYS A 256 -3.31 2.96 24.29
C CYS A 256 -4.56 3.05 25.17
N LEU A 257 -5.25 4.19 25.11
CA LEU A 257 -6.45 4.47 25.90
C LEU A 257 -7.73 3.94 25.23
N GLY A 258 -7.68 3.73 23.91
CA GLY A 258 -8.77 3.12 23.15
C GLY A 258 -8.75 3.51 21.68
N TYR A 259 -9.82 3.16 20.97
CA TYR A 259 -9.96 3.39 19.54
C TYR A 259 -11.29 4.09 19.24
N LEU A 260 -11.26 5.06 18.32
CA LEU A 260 -12.45 5.67 17.74
C LEU A 260 -12.67 5.13 16.34
N VAL A 261 -13.84 4.57 16.09
CA VAL A 261 -14.24 4.05 14.79
C VAL A 261 -15.27 5.00 14.16
N PHE A 262 -14.94 5.48 12.97
CA PHE A 262 -15.77 6.35 12.14
C PHE A 262 -16.54 5.55 11.08
N PRO A 263 -17.75 5.99 10.69
CA PRO A 263 -18.53 5.32 9.65
C PRO A 263 -17.86 5.40 8.28
N LYS A 264 -18.18 4.46 7.38
CA LYS A 264 -17.60 4.42 6.03
C LYS A 264 -18.02 5.62 5.18
N TYR A 265 -17.04 6.12 4.44
CA TYR A 265 -17.18 7.10 3.37
C TYR A 265 -18.23 6.68 2.33
N ALA A 266 -19.16 7.59 2.00
CA ALA A 266 -19.94 7.53 0.76
C ALA A 266 -19.38 8.57 -0.23
N LEU A 267 -19.38 8.23 -1.51
CA LEU A 267 -18.53 8.71 -2.60
C LEU A 267 -18.47 10.22 -2.92
N ASN A 268 -19.08 11.14 -2.15
CA ASN A 268 -19.18 12.56 -2.54
C ASN A 268 -18.73 13.53 -1.41
N PRO A 269 -17.48 14.02 -1.43
CA PRO A 269 -16.99 15.03 -0.50
C PRO A 269 -17.22 16.41 -1.11
N GLN A 270 -18.47 16.76 -1.44
CA GLN A 270 -18.76 17.97 -2.22
C GLN A 270 -19.34 19.14 -1.41
N GLN A 271 -19.48 19.01 -0.09
CA GLN A 271 -19.83 20.16 0.76
C GLN A 271 -18.67 20.53 1.67
N LEU A 272 -18.01 21.64 1.31
CA LEU A 272 -17.10 22.36 2.20
C LEU A 272 -17.91 22.83 3.42
N MET A 273 -17.83 22.09 4.51
CA MET A 273 -18.35 22.51 5.81
C MET A 273 -17.64 23.78 6.29
N ASN A 274 -18.38 24.67 6.96
CA ASN A 274 -17.78 25.80 7.66
C ASN A 274 -16.87 25.28 8.79
N ASP A 275 -15.62 25.74 8.83
CA ASP A 275 -14.61 25.35 9.83
C ASP A 275 -15.08 25.50 11.28
N GLN A 276 -16.00 26.43 11.55
CA GLN A 276 -16.54 26.67 12.89
C GLN A 276 -17.45 25.52 13.37
N LEU A 277 -18.25 24.92 12.48
CA LEU A 277 -19.13 23.80 12.83
C LEU A 277 -18.32 22.56 13.18
N ILE A 278 -17.29 22.25 12.37
CA ILE A 278 -16.40 21.10 12.61
C ILE A 278 -15.67 21.25 13.94
N ASN A 279 -15.19 22.46 14.26
CA ASN A 279 -14.54 22.73 15.52
C ASN A 279 -15.49 22.49 16.72
N ASN A 280 -16.75 22.91 16.62
CA ASN A 280 -17.74 22.66 17.67
C ASN A 280 -17.98 21.15 17.87
N ILE A 281 -18.13 20.40 16.78
CA ILE A 281 -18.28 18.94 16.79
C ILE A 281 -17.08 18.27 17.46
N CYS A 282 -15.85 18.63 17.08
CA CYS A 282 -14.64 18.07 17.69
C CYS A 282 -14.58 18.35 19.20
N THR A 283 -14.93 19.56 19.64
CA THR A 283 -14.93 19.90 21.07
C THR A 283 -15.99 19.15 21.87
N GLN A 284 -17.15 18.84 21.27
CA GLN A 284 -18.19 18.04 21.90
C GLN A 284 -17.80 16.56 22.00
N ILE A 285 -17.19 16.00 20.95
CA ILE A 285 -16.66 14.63 20.98
C ILE A 285 -15.62 14.49 22.11
N LEU A 286 -14.67 15.42 22.19
CA LEU A 286 -13.64 15.38 23.24
C LEU A 286 -14.23 15.49 24.65
N LYS A 287 -15.19 16.39 24.87
CA LYS A 287 -15.88 16.51 26.17
C LYS A 287 -16.61 15.22 26.57
N ASN A 288 -17.29 14.56 25.63
CA ASN A 288 -18.00 13.31 25.91
C ASN A 288 -17.03 12.16 26.21
N ILE A 289 -15.88 12.14 25.54
CA ILE A 289 -14.80 11.17 25.82
C ILE A 289 -14.20 11.43 27.21
N GLU A 290 -13.88 12.68 27.55
CA GLU A 290 -13.35 13.06 28.87
C GLU A 290 -14.29 12.71 30.02
N GLN A 291 -15.62 12.81 29.81
CA GLN A 291 -16.62 12.43 30.82
C GLN A 291 -16.67 10.91 31.08
N LYS A 292 -16.40 10.10 30.06
CA LYS A 292 -16.52 8.63 30.13
C LYS A 292 -15.19 7.93 30.40
N VAL A 293 -14.07 8.56 30.06
CA VAL A 293 -12.71 8.06 30.28
C VAL A 293 -11.90 9.16 30.99
N PRO A 294 -11.86 9.17 32.33
CA PRO A 294 -11.20 10.23 33.11
C PRO A 294 -9.70 10.34 32.79
N GLU A 295 -9.06 9.24 32.40
CA GLU A 295 -7.65 9.13 32.03
C GLU A 295 -7.27 10.01 30.83
N ILE A 296 -8.24 10.37 29.97
CA ILE A 296 -8.04 11.28 28.84
C ILE A 296 -7.98 12.74 29.30
N GLY A 297 -8.52 13.07 30.48
CA GLY A 297 -8.45 14.40 31.07
C GLY A 297 -7.03 14.80 31.52
N GLU A 298 -6.18 13.81 31.84
CA GLU A 298 -4.78 14.00 32.26
C GLU A 298 -3.82 14.24 31.08
N ILE A 299 -4.30 14.08 29.85
CA ILE A 299 -3.56 14.34 28.62
C ILE A 299 -3.31 15.84 28.47
N GLY A 300 -2.06 16.23 28.23
CA GLY A 300 -1.64 17.63 28.11
C GLY A 300 -2.33 18.40 26.97
N ASN A 301 -2.37 19.74 27.06
CA ASN A 301 -3.06 20.60 26.08
C ASN A 301 -2.55 20.45 24.63
N LEU A 302 -1.26 20.12 24.44
CA LEU A 302 -0.65 19.92 23.11
C LEU A 302 -1.22 18.68 22.40
N GLU A 303 -1.44 17.58 23.14
CA GLU A 303 -2.01 16.34 22.61
C GLU A 303 -3.50 16.51 22.23
N LYS A 304 -4.22 17.42 22.92
CA LYS A 304 -5.62 17.75 22.59
C LYS A 304 -5.76 18.49 21.25
N ASP A 305 -4.79 19.34 20.91
CA ASP A 305 -4.78 20.03 19.61
C ASP A 305 -4.48 19.07 18.46
N ASP A 306 -3.60 18.10 18.68
CA ASP A 306 -3.29 17.06 17.71
C ASP A 306 -4.48 16.14 17.45
N LEU A 307 -5.12 15.63 18.51
CA LEU A 307 -6.35 14.86 18.41
C LEU A 307 -7.45 15.66 17.70
N ARG A 308 -7.60 16.94 18.01
CA ARG A 308 -8.56 17.81 17.33
C ARG A 308 -8.27 17.95 15.84
N SER A 309 -7.01 18.05 15.44
CA SER A 309 -6.60 18.11 14.03
C SER A 309 -6.97 16.84 13.26
N ILE A 310 -6.82 15.67 13.90
CA ILE A 310 -7.13 14.37 13.32
C ILE A 310 -8.64 14.17 13.24
N LEU A 311 -9.37 14.50 14.31
CA LEU A 311 -10.83 14.47 14.32
C LEU A 311 -11.39 15.38 13.23
N ARG A 312 -10.81 16.57 13.04
CA ARG A 312 -11.18 17.49 11.96
C ARG A 312 -10.97 16.84 10.59
N GLN A 313 -9.81 16.22 10.35
CA GLN A 313 -9.51 15.50 9.11
C GLN A 313 -10.49 14.34 8.87
N MET A 314 -10.81 13.56 9.90
CA MET A 314 -11.76 12.43 9.83
C MET A 314 -13.19 12.90 9.55
N VAL A 315 -13.61 14.00 10.17
CA VAL A 315 -14.93 14.59 9.94
C VAL A 315 -15.04 15.14 8.51
N TYR A 316 -13.99 15.75 7.96
CA TYR A 316 -13.95 16.15 6.54
C TYR A 316 -14.08 14.97 5.59
N GLU A 317 -13.51 13.82 5.93
CA GLU A 317 -13.62 12.61 5.12
C GLU A 317 -14.94 11.87 5.34
N SER A 318 -15.72 12.18 6.37
CA SER A 318 -17.00 11.52 6.63
C SER A 318 -18.17 12.18 5.89
N ASP A 319 -19.19 11.40 5.53
CA ASP A 319 -20.38 11.90 4.82
C ASP A 319 -21.28 12.69 5.78
N THR A 320 -21.46 13.97 5.47
CA THR A 320 -22.23 14.92 6.29
C THR A 320 -23.72 14.59 6.31
N ASN A 321 -24.25 13.95 5.26
CA ASN A 321 -25.68 13.66 5.15
C ASN A 321 -26.13 12.47 5.99
N LYS A 322 -25.20 11.74 6.61
CA LYS A 322 -25.49 10.60 7.49
C LYS A 322 -25.27 10.98 8.94
N VAL A 323 -26.05 10.37 9.83
CA VAL A 323 -25.83 10.48 11.29
C VAL A 323 -24.41 9.99 11.59
N LEU A 324 -23.55 10.90 12.07
CA LEU A 324 -22.16 10.58 12.39
C LEU A 324 -22.14 9.80 13.71
N ASN A 325 -22.20 8.49 13.57
CA ASN A 325 -22.12 7.56 14.68
C ASN A 325 -20.67 7.17 14.91
N VAL A 326 -20.02 7.84 15.87
CA VAL A 326 -18.64 7.52 16.25
C VAL A 326 -18.69 6.50 17.37
N ARG A 327 -18.00 5.37 17.20
CA ARG A 327 -17.97 4.31 18.19
C ARG A 327 -16.65 4.31 18.93
N PHE A 328 -16.69 4.26 20.26
CA PHE A 328 -15.53 4.03 21.09
C PHE A 328 -15.35 2.53 21.35
N VAL A 329 -14.13 2.02 21.15
CA VAL A 329 -13.76 0.62 21.38
C VAL A 329 -12.57 0.59 22.34
N THR A 330 -12.69 -0.23 23.39
CA THR A 330 -11.62 -0.41 24.40
C THR A 330 -10.46 -1.23 23.84
N THR A 331 -9.28 -1.12 24.48
CA THR A 331 -8.05 -1.80 24.05
C THR A 331 -8.16 -3.33 24.08
N ASP A 332 -8.94 -3.89 25.01
CA ASP A 332 -9.12 -5.33 25.15
C ASP A 332 -9.96 -5.94 24.01
N LYS A 333 -10.89 -5.14 23.44
CA LYS A 333 -11.80 -5.56 22.38
C LYS A 333 -11.27 -5.24 20.98
N MET A 334 -10.10 -4.64 20.84
CA MET A 334 -9.49 -4.30 19.54
C MET A 334 -8.06 -4.82 19.44
N GLN A 335 -7.76 -5.56 18.38
CA GLN A 335 -6.38 -5.87 17.98
C GLN A 335 -5.92 -4.97 16.84
N HIS A 336 -4.80 -4.30 17.05
CA HIS A 336 -4.11 -3.50 16.04
C HIS A 336 -2.96 -4.32 15.45
N PHE A 337 -3.13 -4.74 14.20
CA PHE A 337 -2.06 -5.34 13.42
C PHE A 337 -1.21 -4.24 12.82
N VAL A 338 0.10 -4.31 13.04
CA VAL A 338 1.04 -3.23 12.75
C VAL A 338 2.36 -3.75 12.20
N ILE A 339 2.86 -3.13 11.15
CA ILE A 339 4.26 -3.33 10.74
C ILE A 339 5.11 -2.36 11.56
N PRO A 340 6.04 -2.85 12.40
CA PRO A 340 6.83 -1.98 13.27
C PRO A 340 7.54 -0.89 12.47
N SER A 341 7.31 0.37 12.85
CA SER A 341 7.96 1.54 12.24
C SER A 341 8.43 2.51 13.30
N THR A 342 9.58 3.11 13.06
CA THR A 342 10.11 4.22 13.88
C THR A 342 9.58 5.58 13.42
N LYS A 343 9.21 5.70 12.14
CA LYS A 343 8.80 6.96 11.51
C LYS A 343 7.33 7.30 11.78
N PHE A 344 6.47 6.28 11.83
CA PHE A 344 5.01 6.47 11.91
C PHE A 344 4.37 6.02 13.22
N TYR A 345 5.18 5.79 14.25
CA TYR A 345 4.68 5.46 15.58
C TYR A 345 3.59 6.47 16.01
N PRO A 346 2.41 6.01 16.48
CA PRO A 346 2.05 4.67 16.93
C PRO A 346 1.45 3.72 15.86
N TYR A 347 1.46 4.13 14.60
CA TYR A 347 0.99 3.37 13.45
C TYR A 347 2.15 2.69 12.72
N GLY A 348 1.81 1.78 11.82
CA GLY A 348 2.78 1.01 11.05
C GLY A 348 3.20 1.66 9.74
N GLU A 349 4.19 1.04 9.12
CA GLU A 349 4.72 1.43 7.83
C GLU A 349 4.36 0.42 6.76
N SER A 350 3.82 0.91 5.65
CA SER A 350 3.55 0.07 4.48
C SER A 350 4.86 -0.35 3.83
N ILE A 351 4.88 -1.55 3.24
CA ILE A 351 5.98 -1.98 2.37
C ILE A 351 6.20 -1.04 1.17
N PHE A 352 5.18 -0.25 0.81
CA PHE A 352 5.22 0.69 -0.31
C PHE A 352 5.69 2.09 0.07
N GLU A 353 5.97 2.38 1.35
CA GLU A 353 6.45 3.71 1.74
C GLU A 353 7.80 4.03 1.09
N SER A 354 8.75 3.09 1.14
CA SER A 354 10.08 3.24 0.51
C SER A 354 9.98 3.52 -1.00
N VAL A 355 8.99 2.91 -1.65
CA VAL A 355 8.72 3.00 -3.08
C VAL A 355 7.84 4.19 -3.44
N SER A 356 7.19 4.84 -2.47
CA SER A 356 6.11 5.80 -2.74
C SER A 356 6.54 6.98 -3.61
N PHE A 357 7.74 7.53 -3.35
CA PHE A 357 8.31 8.60 -4.15
C PHE A 357 8.68 8.12 -5.55
N LEU A 358 9.35 6.98 -5.65
CA LEU A 358 9.81 6.41 -6.91
C LEU A 358 8.64 6.05 -7.83
N ALA A 359 7.56 5.49 -7.27
CA ALA A 359 6.33 5.21 -7.99
C ALA A 359 5.68 6.47 -8.56
N LYS A 360 5.64 7.58 -7.79
CA LYS A 360 5.12 8.87 -8.28
C LYS A 360 5.96 9.40 -9.44
N VAL A 361 7.28 9.32 -9.34
CA VAL A 361 8.18 9.76 -10.41
C VAL A 361 8.01 8.89 -11.64
N LEU A 362 7.90 7.57 -11.50
CA LEU A 362 7.69 6.67 -12.62
C LEU A 362 6.37 6.97 -13.34
N ILE A 363 5.26 7.06 -12.60
CA ILE A 363 3.94 7.39 -13.17
C ILE A 363 4.01 8.75 -13.90
N ALA A 364 4.70 9.74 -13.32
CA ALA A 364 4.87 11.05 -13.95
C ALA A 364 5.70 10.97 -15.24
N LEU A 365 6.79 10.20 -15.27
CA LEU A 365 7.63 10.01 -16.45
C LEU A 365 6.90 9.23 -17.55
N GLU A 366 6.19 8.16 -17.21
CA GLU A 366 5.36 7.39 -18.15
C GLU A 366 4.26 8.27 -18.76
N THR A 367 3.60 9.08 -17.93
CA THR A 367 2.56 10.03 -18.37
C THR A 367 3.16 11.10 -19.26
N ALA A 368 4.30 11.70 -18.87
CA ALA A 368 4.98 12.72 -19.66
C ALA A 368 5.46 12.18 -21.02
N LEU A 369 5.98 10.95 -21.06
CA LEU A 369 6.38 10.30 -22.30
C LEU A 369 5.16 10.03 -23.19
N THR A 370 4.06 9.56 -22.61
CA THR A 370 2.81 9.31 -23.32
C THR A 370 2.22 10.60 -23.89
N ILE A 371 2.17 11.68 -23.10
CA ILE A 371 1.74 13.01 -23.57
C ILE A 371 2.67 13.52 -24.67
N SER A 372 3.99 13.35 -24.52
CA SER A 372 4.95 13.75 -25.54
C SER A 372 4.73 12.99 -26.85
N ARG A 373 4.47 11.69 -26.79
CA ARG A 373 4.14 10.86 -27.97
C ARG A 373 2.81 11.30 -28.60
N LEU A 374 1.78 11.53 -27.79
CA LEU A 374 0.47 11.98 -28.27
C LEU A 374 0.55 13.35 -28.96
N ASN A 375 1.25 14.31 -28.34
CA ASN A 375 1.44 15.65 -28.89
C ASN A 375 2.22 15.66 -30.22
N ARG A 376 3.07 14.65 -30.45
CA ARG A 376 3.82 14.46 -31.70
C ARG A 376 3.04 13.71 -32.76
N SER A 377 2.16 12.80 -32.34
CA SER A 377 1.26 12.11 -33.25
C SER A 377 0.34 13.09 -33.98
N THR A 378 0.10 14.27 -33.39
CA THR A 378 -0.60 15.36 -34.06
C THR A 378 0.39 16.24 -34.81
N GLU A 379 0.25 16.32 -36.14
CA GLU A 379 1.00 17.28 -36.94
C GLU A 379 0.57 18.71 -36.58
N LYS A 380 1.51 19.50 -36.03
CA LYS A 380 1.28 20.91 -35.73
C LYS A 380 1.73 21.75 -36.93
N ARG A 381 0.84 22.61 -37.42
CA ARG A 381 1.12 23.48 -38.58
C ARG A 381 1.04 24.95 -38.14
N LYS A 382 2.05 25.73 -38.51
CA LYS A 382 2.06 27.19 -38.38
C LYS A 382 1.61 27.76 -39.72
N ILE A 383 0.41 28.36 -39.72
CA ILE A 383 -0.17 28.99 -40.91
C ILE A 383 0.05 30.50 -40.77
N LEU A 384 0.96 31.05 -41.56
CA LEU A 384 1.23 32.47 -41.67
C LEU A 384 0.34 33.04 -42.78
N ILE A 385 -0.52 34.00 -42.44
CA ILE A 385 -1.43 34.64 -43.41
C ILE A 385 -0.97 36.08 -43.60
N GLU A 386 -0.62 36.42 -44.84
CA GLU A 386 -0.31 37.80 -45.22
C GLU A 386 -1.63 38.59 -45.34
N THR A 387 -1.82 39.59 -44.48
CA THR A 387 -2.99 40.48 -44.51
C THR A 387 -2.57 41.89 -44.94
N GLY A 388 -3.37 42.52 -45.80
CA GLY A 388 -3.19 43.91 -46.23
C GLY A 388 -3.60 44.92 -45.13
N LEU A 389 -4.12 46.10 -45.52
CA LEU A 389 -4.52 47.14 -44.55
C LEU A 389 -5.56 46.64 -43.51
N SER A 390 -5.40 47.14 -42.29
CA SER A 390 -5.86 46.57 -41.01
C SER A 390 -7.36 46.40 -40.78
N ARG A 391 -8.27 46.93 -41.61
CA ARG A 391 -9.72 46.93 -41.28
C ARG A 391 -10.43 45.60 -41.56
N ASP A 392 -9.95 44.80 -42.51
CA ASP A 392 -10.60 43.54 -42.93
C ASP A 392 -9.79 42.27 -42.60
N ALA A 393 -8.64 42.43 -41.93
CA ALA A 393 -7.72 41.32 -41.65
C ALA A 393 -8.36 40.19 -40.81
N THR A 394 -9.17 40.53 -39.81
CA THR A 394 -9.84 39.55 -38.94
C THR A 394 -10.84 38.69 -39.70
N ASN A 395 -11.68 39.33 -40.53
CA ASN A 395 -12.68 38.62 -41.35
C ASN A 395 -12.02 37.71 -42.39
N ALA A 396 -10.89 38.14 -42.96
CA ALA A 396 -10.10 37.31 -43.88
C ALA A 396 -9.49 36.10 -43.16
N ILE A 397 -8.87 36.30 -41.99
CA ILE A 397 -8.29 35.22 -41.17
C ILE A 397 -9.37 34.21 -40.76
N GLU A 398 -10.58 34.66 -40.42
CA GLU A 398 -11.70 33.78 -40.04
C GLU A 398 -12.18 32.93 -41.21
N ARG A 399 -12.34 33.51 -42.40
CA ARG A 399 -12.67 32.76 -43.63
C ARG A 399 -11.60 31.72 -43.97
N PHE A 400 -10.33 32.09 -43.88
CA PHE A 400 -9.23 31.13 -44.08
C PHE A 400 -9.23 30.04 -43.01
N LYS A 401 -9.49 30.39 -41.75
CA LYS A 401 -9.60 29.41 -40.66
C LYS A 401 -10.71 28.40 -40.91
N GLU A 402 -11.86 28.82 -41.43
CA GLU A 402 -12.95 27.93 -41.82
C GLU A 402 -12.57 27.04 -43.01
N GLN A 403 -11.87 27.58 -44.02
CA GLN A 403 -11.40 26.82 -45.19
C GLN A 403 -10.31 25.80 -44.84
N PHE A 404 -9.40 26.12 -43.91
CA PHE A 404 -8.33 25.20 -43.47
C PHE A 404 -8.77 24.21 -42.39
N LYS A 405 -9.98 24.35 -41.84
CA LYS A 405 -10.48 23.46 -40.78
C LYS A 405 -10.84 22.11 -41.39
N LYS A 406 -9.90 21.17 -41.35
CA LYS A 406 -10.18 19.75 -41.61
C LYS A 406 -11.36 19.28 -40.77
N ARG A 407 -12.24 18.44 -41.35
CA ARG A 407 -13.25 17.72 -40.56
C ARG A 407 -12.52 16.88 -39.53
N LYS A 408 -12.79 17.14 -38.26
CA LYS A 408 -12.30 16.29 -37.17
C LYS A 408 -13.09 15.00 -37.25
N ILE A 409 -12.42 13.89 -37.50
CA ILE A 409 -13.03 12.56 -37.39
C ILE A 409 -12.70 12.08 -35.98
N ALA A 410 -13.72 11.84 -35.18
CA ALA A 410 -13.55 11.23 -33.88
C ALA A 410 -13.30 9.72 -34.05
N LEU A 411 -12.49 9.14 -33.17
CA LEU A 411 -12.17 7.70 -33.20
C LEU A 411 -13.43 6.83 -33.01
N ASP A 412 -14.41 7.33 -32.25
CA ASP A 412 -15.66 6.62 -31.96
C ASP A 412 -16.60 6.47 -33.18
N ASP A 413 -16.43 7.29 -34.23
CA ASP A 413 -17.27 7.24 -35.44
C ASP A 413 -16.72 6.31 -36.54
N LEU A 414 -15.56 5.67 -36.31
CA LEU A 414 -14.86 4.86 -37.32
C LEU A 414 -15.13 3.36 -37.12
N THR A 415 -16.01 2.78 -37.94
CA THR A 415 -16.14 1.32 -38.14
C THR A 415 -15.23 0.84 -39.27
N VAL A 416 -14.84 -0.45 -39.28
CA VAL A 416 -13.90 -1.04 -40.27
C VAL A 416 -14.32 -0.75 -41.72
N ASP A 417 -15.62 -0.71 -41.99
CA ASP A 417 -16.18 -0.44 -43.31
C ASP A 417 -16.24 1.05 -43.67
N THR A 418 -16.24 1.95 -42.69
CA THR A 418 -16.27 3.40 -42.90
C THR A 418 -14.88 4.04 -42.96
N VAL A 419 -13.80 3.30 -42.65
CA VAL A 419 -12.42 3.80 -42.73
C VAL A 419 -12.04 4.27 -44.14
N PRO A 420 -12.33 3.53 -45.23
CA PRO A 420 -11.94 3.95 -46.58
C PRO A 420 -12.71 5.19 -47.07
N SER A 421 -13.94 5.40 -46.59
CA SER A 421 -14.81 6.53 -46.99
C SER A 421 -14.66 7.75 -46.08
N ALA A 422 -14.24 7.58 -44.84
CA ALA A 422 -13.92 8.67 -43.91
C ALA A 422 -12.56 9.33 -44.24
N ILE A 423 -11.64 8.59 -44.86
CA ILE A 423 -10.34 9.11 -45.30
C ILE A 423 -10.46 9.58 -46.75
N THR A 424 -10.61 10.89 -46.95
CA THR A 424 -10.62 11.48 -48.31
C THR A 424 -9.26 11.26 -48.99
N THR A 425 -9.25 10.60 -50.16
CA THR A 425 -8.01 10.28 -50.89
C THR A 425 -7.30 11.53 -51.44
N PHE A 426 -8.05 12.60 -51.73
CA PHE A 426 -7.52 13.86 -52.22
C PHE A 426 -8.29 15.04 -51.60
N GLU A 427 -7.57 16.14 -51.34
CA GLU A 427 -8.12 17.41 -50.87
C GLU A 427 -7.52 18.51 -51.74
N ASP A 428 -8.37 19.18 -52.53
CA ASP A 428 -7.94 20.27 -53.42
C ASP A 428 -7.90 21.58 -52.64
N ILE A 429 -6.69 22.08 -52.36
CA ILE A 429 -6.48 23.35 -51.67
C ILE A 429 -6.00 24.40 -52.68
N TYR A 430 -6.86 25.37 -52.99
CA TYR A 430 -6.51 26.49 -53.86
C TYR A 430 -5.96 27.65 -53.04
N ILE A 431 -4.68 27.96 -53.19
CA ILE A 431 -4.02 29.08 -52.50
C ILE A 431 -3.90 30.26 -53.48
N PRO A 432 -4.55 31.40 -53.21
CA PRO A 432 -4.37 32.59 -54.04
C PRO A 432 -2.93 33.11 -53.92
N GLN A 433 -2.44 33.78 -54.96
CA GLN A 433 -1.15 34.47 -54.97
C GLN A 433 -1.34 35.93 -55.43
N LYS A 434 -0.65 36.89 -54.82
CA LYS A 434 -0.59 38.28 -55.28
C LYS A 434 0.85 38.68 -55.48
N ASP A 435 1.14 39.26 -56.62
CA ASP A 435 2.48 39.71 -57.02
C ASP A 435 3.55 38.59 -56.93
N GLY A 436 3.15 37.35 -57.21
CA GLY A 436 4.05 36.18 -57.20
C GLY A 436 4.45 35.68 -55.81
N LYS A 437 3.92 36.27 -54.73
CA LYS A 437 4.11 35.80 -53.36
C LYS A 437 2.89 35.00 -52.88
N PRO A 438 3.09 33.86 -52.18
CA PRO A 438 1.99 33.12 -51.60
C PRO A 438 1.37 33.91 -50.44
N PHE A 439 0.03 34.04 -50.42
CA PHE A 439 -0.69 34.70 -49.32
C PHE A 439 -0.66 33.91 -48.00
N VAL A 440 -0.40 32.61 -48.09
CA VAL A 440 -0.37 31.69 -46.96
C VAL A 440 0.90 30.87 -47.01
N ASP A 441 1.70 30.94 -45.95
CA ASP A 441 2.87 30.07 -45.75
C ASP A 441 2.57 29.07 -44.63
N ILE A 442 2.60 27.78 -44.97
CA ILE A 442 2.33 26.68 -44.04
C ILE A 442 3.66 26.02 -43.69
N GLN A 443 4.15 26.30 -42.49
CA GLN A 443 5.35 25.66 -41.96
C GLN A 443 4.95 24.55 -41.00
N THR A 444 5.49 23.35 -41.19
CA THR A 444 5.32 22.27 -40.21
C THR A 444 6.14 22.59 -38.96
N PHE A 445 5.53 22.44 -37.80
CA PHE A 445 6.22 22.60 -36.52
C PHE A 445 6.82 21.26 -36.12
N THR A 446 8.06 21.04 -36.53
CA THR A 446 8.81 19.85 -36.13
C THR A 446 9.38 20.07 -34.73
N GLU A 447 8.71 19.54 -33.71
CA GLU A 447 9.32 19.41 -32.38
C GLU A 447 10.54 18.48 -32.53
N GLY A 448 11.74 18.99 -32.25
CA GLY A 448 13.01 18.30 -32.53
C GLY A 448 13.03 16.82 -32.12
N ASN A 449 13.81 16.00 -32.84
CA ASN A 449 13.92 14.56 -32.57
C ASN A 449 14.35 14.32 -31.11
N ILE A 450 13.43 13.87 -30.27
CA ILE A 450 13.76 13.33 -28.96
C ILE A 450 14.16 11.88 -29.20
N ASP A 451 15.33 11.51 -28.71
CA ASP A 451 15.78 10.12 -28.68
C ASP A 451 14.86 9.31 -27.77
N VAL A 452 13.95 8.54 -28.37
CA VAL A 452 12.97 7.72 -27.64
C VAL A 452 13.66 6.58 -26.90
N ARG A 453 14.81 6.12 -27.41
CA ARG A 453 15.55 4.98 -26.86
C ARG A 453 16.15 5.30 -25.49
N ASN A 454 16.81 6.46 -25.37
CA ASN A 454 17.38 6.87 -24.08
C ASN A 454 16.29 7.03 -23.01
N LYS A 455 15.10 7.53 -23.39
CA LYS A 455 13.97 7.67 -22.46
C LYS A 455 13.36 6.35 -22.03
N THR A 456 13.35 5.33 -22.90
CA THR A 456 12.90 3.99 -22.50
C THR A 456 13.90 3.33 -21.54
N ASP A 457 15.19 3.59 -21.71
CA ASP A 457 16.22 3.09 -20.80
C ASP A 457 16.13 3.76 -19.42
N GLU A 458 15.84 5.07 -19.37
CA GLU A 458 15.53 5.77 -18.11
C GLU A 458 14.30 5.17 -17.40
N LEU A 459 13.22 4.89 -18.13
CA LEU A 459 12.03 4.24 -17.55
C LEU A 459 12.36 2.84 -17.01
N LYS A 460 13.18 2.07 -17.74
CA LYS A 460 13.65 0.75 -17.30
C LYS A 460 14.47 0.85 -16.02
N PHE A 461 15.40 1.81 -15.95
CA PHE A 461 16.19 2.06 -14.74
C PHE A 461 15.30 2.40 -13.53
N MET A 462 14.27 3.24 -13.73
CA MET A 462 13.34 3.62 -12.66
C MET A 462 12.47 2.43 -12.22
N ARG A 463 12.01 1.61 -13.16
CA ARG A 463 11.30 0.35 -12.87
C ARG A 463 12.18 -0.61 -12.07
N ASP A 464 13.42 -0.83 -12.51
CA ASP A 464 14.33 -1.78 -11.87
C ASP A 464 14.74 -1.30 -10.47
N SER A 465 14.96 0.00 -10.30
CA SER A 465 15.16 0.63 -8.99
C SER A 465 13.95 0.45 -8.08
N LEU A 466 12.74 0.49 -8.64
CA LEU A 466 11.50 0.29 -7.90
C LEU A 466 11.38 -1.15 -7.44
N VAL A 467 11.59 -2.10 -8.36
CA VAL A 467 11.56 -3.54 -8.05
C VAL A 467 12.57 -3.89 -6.97
N ALA A 468 13.81 -3.38 -7.08
CA ALA A 468 14.83 -3.58 -6.05
C ALA A 468 14.41 -3.03 -4.67
N SER A 469 13.62 -1.96 -4.65
CA SER A 469 13.14 -1.32 -3.41
C SER A 469 11.96 -2.04 -2.75
N LEU A 470 11.30 -2.97 -3.44
CA LEU A 470 10.17 -3.75 -2.91
C LEU A 470 10.62 -4.86 -1.94
N GLY A 471 11.91 -5.18 -1.87
CA GLY A 471 12.44 -6.23 -1.01
C GLY A 471 12.10 -7.65 -1.46
N ILE A 472 11.67 -7.80 -2.72
CA ILE A 472 11.33 -9.08 -3.35
C ILE A 472 12.28 -9.29 -4.53
N PRO A 473 12.90 -10.47 -4.70
CA PRO A 473 13.74 -10.72 -5.86
C PRO A 473 12.95 -10.63 -7.16
N ALA A 474 13.56 -10.06 -8.20
CA ALA A 474 12.86 -9.77 -9.45
C ALA A 474 12.46 -11.04 -10.22
N SER A 475 13.16 -12.14 -9.98
CA SER A 475 12.83 -13.50 -10.42
C SER A 475 11.40 -13.92 -10.03
N PHE A 476 10.94 -13.60 -8.81
CA PHE A 476 9.57 -13.91 -8.36
C PHE A 476 8.49 -13.03 -8.99
N LEU A 477 8.87 -11.89 -9.57
CA LEU A 477 7.94 -10.97 -10.24
C LEU A 477 7.82 -11.23 -11.76
N ASN A 478 8.61 -12.16 -12.31
CA ASN A 478 8.75 -12.43 -13.74
C ASN A 478 9.14 -11.16 -14.54
N ILE A 479 10.00 -10.32 -13.99
CA ILE A 479 10.49 -9.08 -14.63
C ILE A 479 11.91 -9.28 -15.18
N GLU A 480 12.62 -10.30 -14.72
CA GLU A 480 13.99 -10.57 -15.15
C GLU A 480 14.07 -11.08 -16.59
N GLU A 481 14.90 -10.38 -17.37
CA GLU A 481 15.18 -10.73 -18.77
C GLU A 481 16.28 -11.81 -18.89
N ASN A 482 17.07 -12.06 -17.83
CA ASN A 482 18.24 -12.96 -17.83
C ASN A 482 18.16 -14.04 -16.73
N LEU A 483 17.20 -14.96 -16.83
CA LEU A 483 16.96 -16.08 -15.89
C LEU A 483 18.01 -17.22 -15.93
N SER A 484 19.14 -17.05 -16.61
CA SER A 484 20.05 -18.16 -16.91
C SER A 484 20.92 -18.64 -15.74
N ASN A 485 20.95 -17.94 -14.61
CA ASN A 485 21.86 -18.24 -13.49
C ASN A 485 21.16 -18.96 -12.34
N LYS A 486 21.00 -20.29 -12.45
CA LYS A 486 20.39 -21.14 -11.39
C LYS A 486 21.02 -20.96 -10.00
N SER A 487 22.34 -20.75 -9.93
CA SER A 487 23.04 -20.54 -8.66
C SER A 487 22.73 -19.18 -8.00
N ALA A 488 22.40 -18.16 -8.79
CA ALA A 488 21.98 -16.85 -8.28
C ALA A 488 20.55 -16.91 -7.72
N LEU A 489 19.64 -17.62 -8.42
CA LEU A 489 18.27 -17.85 -7.96
C LEU A 489 18.23 -18.49 -6.56
N GLY A 490 19.08 -19.50 -6.31
CA GLY A 490 19.13 -20.14 -4.99
C GLY A 490 19.62 -19.23 -3.86
N GLU A 491 20.44 -18.20 -4.14
CA GLU A 491 20.81 -17.20 -3.11
C GLU A 491 19.66 -16.20 -2.88
N GLU A 492 19.00 -15.77 -3.95
CA GLU A 492 17.83 -14.88 -3.88
C GLU A 492 16.69 -15.51 -3.09
N SER A 493 16.39 -16.80 -3.32
CA SER A 493 15.41 -17.56 -2.54
C SER A 493 15.75 -17.59 -1.05
N ILE A 494 17.03 -17.72 -0.68
CA ILE A 494 17.48 -17.73 0.72
C ILE A 494 17.26 -16.36 1.38
N LEU A 495 17.64 -15.28 0.68
CA LEU A 495 17.42 -13.91 1.17
C LEU A 495 15.92 -13.64 1.34
N PHE A 496 15.12 -14.04 0.36
CA PHE A 496 13.67 -13.90 0.40
C PHE A 496 13.06 -14.68 1.57
N ALA A 497 13.49 -15.93 1.81
CA ALA A 497 13.04 -16.73 2.95
C ALA A 497 13.28 -16.03 4.30
N ARG A 498 14.42 -15.34 4.46
CA ARG A 498 14.70 -14.56 5.68
C ARG A 498 13.75 -13.37 5.84
N THR A 499 13.44 -12.68 4.75
CA THR A 499 12.46 -11.58 4.74
C THR A 499 11.07 -12.08 5.15
N ILE A 500 10.65 -13.23 4.62
CA ILE A 500 9.36 -13.85 4.98
C ILE A 500 9.31 -14.23 6.46
N VAL A 501 10.36 -14.87 6.99
CA VAL A 501 10.42 -15.23 8.42
C VAL A 501 10.38 -13.98 9.32
N ASN A 502 11.04 -12.89 8.91
CA ASN A 502 10.96 -11.61 9.62
C ASN A 502 9.54 -11.04 9.64
N HIS A 503 8.79 -11.17 8.55
CA HIS A 503 7.39 -10.79 8.51
C HIS A 503 6.52 -11.70 9.39
N GLN A 504 6.69 -13.01 9.28
CA GLN A 504 5.99 -13.99 10.12
C GLN A 504 6.22 -13.75 11.60
N LYS A 505 7.40 -13.27 12.03
CA LYS A 505 7.71 -13.00 13.45
C LYS A 505 6.73 -12.02 14.09
N TYR A 506 6.51 -10.85 13.50
CA TYR A 506 5.62 -9.84 14.11
C TYR A 506 4.14 -10.17 13.90
N PHE A 507 3.77 -10.79 12.77
CA PHE A 507 2.40 -11.27 12.58
C PHE A 507 2.05 -12.38 13.57
N THR A 508 2.98 -13.29 13.85
CA THR A 508 2.81 -14.35 14.87
C THR A 508 2.57 -13.74 16.25
N ALA A 509 3.32 -12.72 16.64
CA ALA A 509 3.10 -12.02 17.91
C ALA A 509 1.68 -11.42 17.97
N GLN A 510 1.25 -10.73 16.92
CA GLN A 510 -0.06 -10.07 16.87
C GLN A 510 -1.25 -11.05 16.80
N ILE A 511 -1.07 -12.22 16.19
CA ILE A 511 -2.07 -13.29 16.22
C ILE A 511 -2.17 -13.90 17.62
N ASN A 512 -1.04 -14.13 18.29
CA ASN A 512 -1.07 -14.61 19.68
C ASN A 512 -1.78 -13.59 20.58
N ASP A 513 -1.52 -12.29 20.43
CA ASP A 513 -2.24 -11.23 21.14
C ASP A 513 -3.75 -11.23 20.84
N LEU A 514 -4.15 -11.44 19.58
CA LEU A 514 -5.55 -11.54 19.19
C LEU A 514 -6.23 -12.73 19.88
N ILE A 515 -5.57 -13.89 19.86
CA ILE A 515 -6.08 -15.11 20.50
C ILE A 515 -6.16 -14.91 22.00
N GLN A 516 -5.17 -14.25 22.62
CA GLN A 516 -5.20 -13.90 24.04
C GLN A 516 -6.47 -13.11 24.39
N LYS A 517 -6.71 -12.01 23.67
CA LYS A 517 -7.87 -11.15 23.89
C LYS A 517 -9.19 -11.89 23.70
N ILE A 518 -9.27 -12.79 22.72
CA ILE A 518 -10.46 -13.62 22.50
C ILE A 518 -10.67 -14.56 23.70
N VAL A 519 -9.60 -15.19 24.17
CA VAL A 519 -9.64 -16.10 25.33
C VAL A 519 -10.00 -15.33 26.59
N ASP A 520 -9.43 -14.15 26.83
CA ASP A 520 -9.75 -13.27 27.98
C ASP A 520 -11.26 -12.96 28.05
N ILE A 521 -11.89 -12.73 26.89
CA ILE A 521 -13.34 -12.44 26.80
C ILE A 521 -14.20 -13.69 27.07
N ILE A 522 -13.74 -14.87 26.62
CA ILE A 522 -14.48 -16.13 26.74
C ILE A 522 -14.34 -16.70 28.15
N ASP A 523 -13.10 -16.87 28.59
CA ASP A 523 -12.70 -17.51 29.85
C ASP A 523 -11.50 -16.77 30.50
N PRO A 524 -11.77 -15.84 31.44
CA PRO A 524 -10.73 -15.04 32.08
C PRO A 524 -9.89 -15.84 33.10
N GLU A 525 -10.32 -17.04 33.54
CA GLU A 525 -9.54 -17.83 34.51
C GLU A 525 -8.42 -18.62 33.83
N GLU A 526 -8.66 -19.11 32.61
CA GLU A 526 -7.70 -19.93 31.87
C GLU A 526 -6.69 -19.10 31.05
N SER A 527 -7.00 -17.82 30.78
CA SER A 527 -6.27 -16.99 29.83
C SER A 527 -4.79 -16.78 30.18
N MET A 528 -4.48 -16.68 31.48
CA MET A 528 -3.10 -16.51 31.99
C MET A 528 -2.19 -17.70 31.65
N ASN A 529 -2.75 -18.91 31.55
CA ASN A 529 -1.96 -20.16 31.45
C ASN A 529 -1.97 -20.79 30.05
N ILE A 530 -2.75 -20.25 29.10
CA ILE A 530 -2.91 -20.88 27.77
C ILE A 530 -1.71 -20.57 26.87
N LEU A 531 -1.26 -19.32 26.82
CA LEU A 531 -0.16 -18.89 25.94
C LEU A 531 1.23 -19.25 26.46
N GLU A 532 1.38 -19.59 27.74
CA GLU A 532 2.64 -20.13 28.25
C GLU A 532 2.93 -21.51 27.62
N ASN A 533 1.89 -22.28 27.33
CA ASN A 533 2.03 -23.69 26.95
C ASN A 533 1.84 -23.91 25.45
N VAL A 534 1.10 -23.03 24.77
CA VAL A 534 0.80 -23.15 23.34
C VAL A 534 1.37 -21.98 22.54
N LEU A 535 1.96 -22.30 21.39
CA LEU A 535 2.42 -21.36 20.37
C LEU A 535 1.57 -21.53 19.12
N VAL A 536 0.88 -20.46 18.74
CA VAL A 536 0.25 -20.35 17.42
C VAL A 536 1.21 -19.57 16.53
N ALA A 537 1.65 -20.16 15.43
CA ALA A 537 2.57 -19.54 14.49
C ALA A 537 2.16 -19.82 13.05
N PHE A 538 2.63 -18.99 12.12
CA PHE A 538 2.51 -19.31 10.70
C PHE A 538 3.36 -20.53 10.36
N GLN A 539 2.88 -21.32 9.40
CA GLN A 539 3.70 -22.35 8.80
C GLN A 539 4.93 -21.76 8.14
N THR A 540 6.05 -22.47 8.19
CA THR A 540 7.24 -22.04 7.46
C THR A 540 7.08 -22.35 5.98
N PRO A 541 7.55 -21.49 5.07
CA PRO A 541 7.45 -21.73 3.64
C PRO A 541 8.32 -22.93 3.24
N LYS A 542 7.71 -24.13 3.18
CA LYS A 542 8.40 -25.41 2.99
C LYS A 542 9.31 -25.42 1.76
N SER A 543 8.81 -24.95 0.61
CA SER A 543 9.59 -24.89 -0.63
C SER A 543 10.89 -24.08 -0.47
N LEU A 544 10.79 -22.87 0.11
CA LEU A 544 11.96 -22.01 0.32
C LEU A 544 12.92 -22.58 1.35
N GLN A 545 12.40 -23.24 2.40
CA GLN A 545 13.25 -23.89 3.41
C GLN A 545 13.97 -25.12 2.85
N PHE A 546 13.31 -25.92 2.02
CA PHE A 546 13.96 -27.07 1.36
C PHE A 546 15.05 -26.62 0.38
N GLU A 547 14.82 -25.56 -0.37
CA GLU A 547 15.86 -25.00 -1.25
C GLU A 547 17.06 -24.49 -0.44
N ARG A 548 16.80 -23.76 0.66
CA ARG A 548 17.84 -23.31 1.58
C ARG A 548 18.62 -24.48 2.19
N GLN A 549 17.92 -25.51 2.68
CA GLN A 549 18.53 -26.70 3.27
C GLN A 549 19.36 -27.46 2.24
N SER A 550 18.84 -27.67 1.03
CA SER A 550 19.54 -28.36 -0.05
C SER A 550 20.85 -27.65 -0.40
N LYS A 551 20.85 -26.32 -0.48
CA LYS A 551 22.06 -25.54 -0.74
C LYS A 551 23.06 -25.62 0.42
N TYR A 552 22.58 -25.46 1.66
CA TYR A 552 23.41 -25.59 2.85
C TYR A 552 24.10 -26.96 2.93
N ILE A 553 23.34 -28.05 2.73
CA ILE A 553 23.87 -29.41 2.71
C ILE A 553 24.88 -29.58 1.57
N GLY A 554 24.60 -29.05 0.37
CA GLY A 554 25.54 -29.07 -0.75
C GLY A 554 26.87 -28.40 -0.42
N ASP A 555 26.83 -27.22 0.21
CA ASP A 555 28.03 -26.49 0.63
C ASP A 555 28.81 -27.24 1.71
N LEU A 556 28.12 -27.89 2.66
CA LEU A 556 28.75 -28.74 3.67
C LEU A 556 29.42 -29.98 3.07
N VAL A 557 28.80 -30.62 2.07
CA VAL A 557 29.40 -31.76 1.36
C VAL A 557 30.68 -31.33 0.65
N ASN A 558 30.66 -30.20 -0.07
CA ASN A 558 31.84 -29.63 -0.71
C ASN A 558 32.96 -29.30 0.30
N LEU A 559 32.59 -28.80 1.47
CA LEU A 559 33.52 -28.52 2.56
C LEU A 559 34.13 -29.83 3.11
N ILE A 560 33.33 -30.87 3.33
CA ILE A 560 33.81 -32.18 3.79
C ILE A 560 34.80 -32.78 2.78
N GLU A 561 34.49 -32.73 1.48
CA GLU A 561 35.40 -33.21 0.43
C GLU A 561 36.71 -32.40 0.39
N SER A 562 36.63 -31.09 0.62
CA SER A 562 37.81 -30.21 0.67
C SER A 562 38.68 -30.52 1.90
N LEU A 563 38.07 -30.82 3.05
CA LEU A 563 38.78 -31.23 4.27
C LEU A 563 39.40 -32.62 4.14
N GLU A 564 38.74 -33.53 3.42
CA GLU A 564 39.27 -34.86 3.09
C GLU A 564 40.57 -34.72 2.25
N ARG A 565 40.61 -33.79 1.28
CA ARG A 565 41.83 -33.50 0.51
C ARG A 565 42.98 -32.94 1.36
N ILE A 566 42.67 -32.23 2.44
CA ILE A 566 43.68 -31.68 3.38
C ILE A 566 44.18 -32.76 4.36
N GLY A 567 43.55 -33.94 4.38
CA GLY A 567 43.96 -35.08 5.20
C GLY A 567 43.16 -35.22 6.51
N ILE A 568 42.03 -34.52 6.66
CA ILE A 568 41.15 -34.67 7.82
C ILE A 568 40.24 -35.88 7.60
N PRO A 569 40.10 -36.80 8.57
CA PRO A 569 39.24 -37.96 8.45
C PRO A 569 37.79 -37.60 8.14
N LYS A 570 37.23 -38.26 7.11
CA LYS A 570 35.87 -38.00 6.61
C LYS A 570 34.80 -38.22 7.68
N GLU A 571 34.94 -39.23 8.52
CA GLU A 571 33.98 -39.55 9.58
C GLU A 571 33.93 -38.46 10.65
N TYR A 572 35.08 -37.90 11.02
CA TYR A 572 35.15 -36.78 11.94
C TYR A 572 34.48 -35.54 11.35
N SER A 573 34.79 -35.21 10.09
CA SER A 573 34.18 -34.07 9.39
C SER A 573 32.66 -34.22 9.25
N LYS A 574 32.16 -35.42 8.93
CA LYS A 574 30.72 -35.71 8.87
C LYS A 574 30.04 -35.44 10.21
N LYS A 575 30.54 -36.05 11.29
CA LYS A 575 29.94 -35.87 12.64
C LYS A 575 30.00 -34.41 13.13
N LYS A 576 31.04 -33.66 12.73
CA LYS A 576 31.20 -32.26 13.14
C LYS A 576 30.32 -31.28 12.37
N TYR A 577 30.20 -31.44 11.04
CA TYR A 577 29.57 -30.45 10.17
C TYR A 577 28.12 -30.79 9.81
N LEU A 578 27.73 -32.06 9.79
CA LEU A 578 26.34 -32.48 9.60
C LEU A 578 25.71 -32.78 10.97
N SER A 579 25.54 -31.73 11.77
CA SER A 579 24.97 -31.82 13.12
C SER A 579 23.45 -32.06 13.12
N ASP A 580 22.78 -31.70 12.04
CA ASP A 580 21.31 -31.77 11.95
C ASP A 580 20.79 -33.20 11.72
N ILE A 581 21.70 -34.14 11.41
CA ILE A 581 21.38 -35.54 11.20
C ILE A 581 21.61 -36.28 12.52
N ASP A 582 20.59 -37.02 12.97
CA ASP A 582 20.75 -37.94 14.08
C ASP A 582 21.60 -39.16 13.63
N TRP A 583 22.87 -39.15 14.00
CA TRP A 583 23.80 -40.20 13.67
C TRP A 583 23.52 -41.52 14.41
N GLU A 584 22.86 -41.48 15.57
CA GLU A 584 22.49 -42.69 16.32
C GLU A 584 21.39 -43.44 15.58
N ASP A 585 20.39 -42.71 15.10
CA ASP A 585 19.29 -43.27 14.32
C ASP A 585 19.80 -43.87 12.99
N VAL A 586 20.73 -43.18 12.32
CA VAL A 586 21.38 -43.66 11.09
C VAL A 586 22.22 -44.92 11.35
N GLU A 587 22.98 -44.98 12.45
CA GLU A 587 23.77 -46.17 12.82
C GLU A 587 22.85 -47.36 13.14
N SER A 588 21.70 -47.12 13.78
CA SER A 588 20.69 -48.14 14.04
C SER A 588 20.11 -48.73 12.73
N TYR A 589 19.79 -47.86 11.77
CA TYR A 589 19.27 -48.27 10.47
C TYR A 589 20.33 -49.06 9.67
N MET A 590 21.59 -48.60 9.64
CA MET A 590 22.68 -49.34 8.99
C MET A 590 22.91 -50.72 9.62
N THR A 591 22.73 -50.82 10.93
CA THR A 591 22.86 -52.10 11.65
C THR A 591 21.71 -53.04 11.29
N SER A 592 20.48 -52.53 11.24
CA SER A 592 19.31 -53.30 10.79
C SER A 592 19.47 -53.80 9.35
N GLU A 593 19.94 -52.96 8.43
CA GLU A 593 20.18 -53.34 7.03
C GLU A 593 21.29 -54.41 6.89
N LYS A 594 22.34 -54.32 7.72
CA LYS A 594 23.41 -55.34 7.76
C LYS A 594 22.89 -56.67 8.30
N ILE A 595 22.02 -56.64 9.30
CA ILE A 595 21.36 -57.82 9.86
C ILE A 595 20.42 -58.45 8.81
N ASP A 596 19.64 -57.65 8.10
CA ASP A 596 18.76 -58.15 7.04
C ASP A 596 19.54 -58.75 5.87
N LYS A 597 20.69 -58.15 5.50
CA LYS A 597 21.58 -58.72 4.49
C LYS A 597 22.24 -60.01 4.95
N SER A 598 22.69 -60.11 6.21
CA SER A 598 23.28 -61.35 6.73
C SER A 598 22.25 -62.46 6.92
N LEU A 599 21.00 -62.13 7.26
CA LEU A 599 19.87 -63.05 7.34
C LEU A 599 19.34 -63.50 5.97
N ASN A 600 19.56 -62.71 4.91
CA ASN A 600 19.24 -63.11 3.54
C ASN A 600 20.35 -63.97 2.91
N VAL A 601 21.62 -63.79 3.28
CA VAL A 601 22.71 -64.68 2.84
C VAL A 601 22.54 -66.10 3.41
N THR A 602 21.95 -66.26 4.60
CA THR A 602 21.65 -67.58 5.17
C THR A 602 20.43 -68.28 4.54
N LYS A 603 19.65 -67.62 3.67
CA LYS A 603 18.53 -68.26 2.94
C LYS A 603 18.92 -68.86 1.60
N ASP A 604 20.05 -68.43 1.02
CA ASP A 604 20.48 -68.89 -0.31
C ASP A 604 21.46 -70.08 -0.27
N GLU A 605 21.93 -70.51 0.91
CA GLU A 605 22.77 -71.72 1.04
C GLU A 605 21.99 -73.03 1.26
N ASP A 606 20.67 -72.97 1.53
CA ASP A 606 19.84 -74.16 1.76
C ASP A 606 18.94 -74.58 0.58
N THR A 607 19.16 -74.02 -0.62
CA THR A 607 18.39 -74.41 -1.82
C THR A 607 19.26 -74.92 -2.97
N MET A 608 20.20 -75.80 -2.67
CA MET A 608 20.82 -76.70 -3.66
C MET A 608 20.32 -78.13 -3.40
N GLY A 609 19.18 -78.50 -4.01
CA GLY A 609 18.68 -79.87 -3.89
C GLY A 609 17.33 -80.17 -4.53
N GLY A 610 17.30 -80.29 -5.86
CA GLY A 610 16.43 -81.27 -6.53
C GLY A 610 15.29 -80.74 -7.41
N GLY A 611 15.37 -81.06 -8.70
CA GLY A 611 14.18 -81.50 -9.45
C GLY A 611 13.67 -80.59 -10.58
N PHE A 612 14.23 -80.81 -11.78
CA PHE A 612 13.56 -80.74 -13.09
C PHE A 612 12.01 -80.76 -13.07
N THR A 613 11.35 -79.85 -13.81
CA THR A 613 10.46 -80.12 -14.99
C THR A 613 9.47 -78.96 -15.30
N GLY A 614 9.26 -78.68 -16.59
CA GLY A 614 7.98 -78.16 -17.11
C GLY A 614 7.95 -76.70 -17.58
N GLY A 615 7.98 -76.47 -18.91
CA GLY A 615 7.85 -75.15 -19.53
C GLY A 615 6.42 -74.65 -19.77
N GLY A 616 6.34 -73.49 -20.44
CA GLY A 616 5.10 -72.86 -20.96
C GLY A 616 5.01 -71.39 -20.55
N MET A 617 5.47 -70.40 -21.34
CA MET A 617 4.86 -69.81 -22.54
C MET A 617 3.77 -68.74 -22.25
N GLY A 618 3.98 -67.53 -22.79
CA GLY A 618 3.00 -66.42 -22.95
C GLY A 618 2.61 -65.68 -21.65
N GLY A 619 2.52 -64.36 -21.56
CA GLY A 619 2.34 -63.30 -22.54
C GLY A 619 1.08 -62.51 -22.18
N TYR A 620 1.25 -61.35 -21.56
CA TYR A 620 0.65 -60.03 -21.85
C TYR A 620 1.03 -59.04 -20.74
#